data_AF-A0A091BAK6-F1
#
_entry.id   AF-A0A091BAK6-F1
#
_cell.length_a   1.000
_cell.length_b   1.000
_cell.length_c   1.000
_cell.angle_alpha   90.00
_cell.angle_beta   90.00
_cell.angle_gamma   90.00
#
_symmetry.space_group_name_H-M   'P 1'
#
loop_
_entity.id
_entity.type
_entity.pdbx_description
1 polymer ?
#
loop_
_entity_poly.entity_id
_entity_poly.type
_entity_poly.pdbx_seq_one_letter_code
_entity_poly.pdbx_strand_id
1 'polypeptide(L)'
;MNPLVELNLAMILFLPWFAILGWAYWYWPRQPRGRTRRLYDAGALALATGAGVWSTWLSLDIADTSYGKLWPQILASTLSYAAFLGVVLVAILLRRQLLRRGALAR
;
A
#
# COMPACT_ATOMS: atom_id res chain seq x y z
N MET A 1 -16.30 22.94 7.44
CA MET A 1 -16.12 21.47 7.38
C MET A 1 -15.17 21.07 8.51
N ASN A 2 -15.21 19.84 9.04
CA ASN A 2 -14.35 19.45 10.16
C ASN A 2 -12.87 19.41 9.69
N PRO A 3 -11.94 20.15 10.30
CA PRO A 3 -10.54 20.23 9.86
C PRO A 3 -9.83 18.87 9.86
N LEU A 4 -10.26 17.93 10.71
CA LEU A 4 -9.74 16.56 10.71
C LEU A 4 -10.14 15.79 9.44
N VAL A 5 -11.31 16.08 8.88
CA VAL A 5 -11.80 15.45 7.66
C VAL A 5 -11.04 16.01 6.45
N GLU A 6 -10.81 17.32 6.41
CA GLU A 6 -9.99 17.94 5.36
C GLU A 6 -8.55 17.43 5.38
N LEU A 7 -7.94 17.24 6.56
CA LEU A 7 -6.57 16.73 6.64
C LEU A 7 -6.46 15.27 6.16
N ASN A 8 -7.48 14.44 6.42
CA ASN A 8 -7.44 13.01 6.16
C ASN A 8 -8.21 12.58 4.91
N LEU A 9 -8.72 13.52 4.11
CA LEU A 9 -9.60 13.24 2.97
C LEU A 9 -8.97 12.25 1.98
N ALA A 10 -7.67 12.42 1.69
CA ALA A 10 -6.91 11.52 0.83
C ALA A 10 -6.86 10.10 1.39
N MET A 11 -6.58 9.92 2.69
CA MET A 11 -6.58 8.60 3.32
C MET A 11 -7.97 7.97 3.35
N ILE A 12 -9.00 8.74 3.70
CA ILE A 12 -10.39 8.26 3.75
C ILE A 12 -10.82 7.75 2.37
N LEU A 13 -10.45 8.45 1.29
CA LEU A 13 -10.82 8.08 -0.07
C LEU A 13 -9.96 6.94 -0.62
N PHE A 14 -8.67 6.88 -0.29
CA PHE A 14 -7.75 5.86 -0.81
C PHE A 14 -7.69 4.57 0.00
N LEU A 15 -8.07 4.56 1.28
CA LEU A 15 -8.14 3.34 2.09
C LEU A 15 -8.95 2.21 1.41
N PRO A 16 -10.18 2.46 0.93
CA PRO A 16 -10.97 1.41 0.27
C PRO A 16 -10.29 0.93 -1.02
N TRP A 17 -9.59 1.81 -1.74
CA TRP A 17 -8.84 1.43 -2.92
C TRP A 17 -7.65 0.52 -2.60
N PHE A 18 -6.87 0.83 -1.56
CA PHE A 18 -5.80 -0.05 -1.08
C PHE A 18 -6.33 -1.39 -0.59
N ALA A 19 -7.50 -1.43 0.04
CA ALA A 19 -8.15 -2.66 0.44
C ALA A 19 -8.53 -3.52 -0.79
N ILE A 20 -9.05 -2.92 -1.86
CA ILE A 20 -9.37 -3.62 -3.12
C ILE A 20 -8.10 -4.19 -3.76
N LEU A 21 -7.03 -3.41 -3.86
CA LEU A 21 -5.77 -3.86 -4.44
C LEU A 21 -5.11 -4.95 -3.58
N GLY A 22 -5.15 -4.80 -2.26
CA GLY A 22 -4.65 -5.81 -1.32
C GLY A 22 -5.44 -7.11 -1.42
N TRP A 23 -6.77 -7.02 -1.53
CA TRP A 23 -7.63 -8.17 -1.80
C TRP A 23 -7.30 -8.82 -3.14
N ALA A 24 -7.12 -8.04 -4.21
CA ALA A 24 -6.76 -8.57 -5.52
C ALA A 24 -5.41 -9.30 -5.49
N TYR A 25 -4.39 -8.71 -4.82
CA TYR A 25 -3.09 -9.36 -4.58
C TYR A 25 -3.25 -10.68 -3.82
N TRP A 26 -4.09 -10.70 -2.79
CA TRP A 26 -4.33 -11.88 -1.98
C TRP A 26 -5.11 -12.94 -2.73
N TYR A 27 -6.12 -12.57 -3.51
CA TYR A 27 -7.07 -13.46 -4.17
C TYR A 27 -6.46 -14.20 -5.37
N TRP A 28 -5.61 -13.54 -6.16
CA TRP A 28 -5.18 -14.06 -7.48
C TRP A 28 -4.12 -15.19 -7.53
N PRO A 29 -3.52 -15.74 -6.45
CA PRO A 29 -2.81 -17.00 -6.53
C PRO A 29 -3.76 -18.18 -6.22
N ARG A 30 -4.16 -18.90 -7.27
CA ARG A 30 -4.88 -20.19 -7.19
C ARG A 30 -4.06 -21.25 -6.43
N GLN A 31 -4.77 -22.11 -5.69
CA GLN A 31 -4.29 -23.05 -4.65
C GLN A 31 -3.24 -24.09 -5.12
N PRO A 32 -2.42 -24.68 -4.20
CA PRO A 32 -2.49 -24.68 -2.73
C PRO A 32 -1.67 -23.58 -2.04
N ARG A 33 -2.21 -23.02 -0.93
CA ARG A 33 -1.54 -22.04 -0.06
C ARG A 33 -1.02 -22.73 1.22
N GLY A 34 0.27 -23.04 1.28
CA GLY A 34 0.93 -23.43 2.53
C GLY A 34 0.88 -22.33 3.60
N ARG A 35 1.00 -22.69 4.88
CA ARG A 35 0.90 -21.75 6.03
C ARG A 35 1.94 -20.63 5.94
N THR A 36 3.15 -20.95 5.50
CA THR A 36 4.28 -20.02 5.24
C THR A 36 3.92 -18.94 4.22
N ARG A 37 3.17 -19.31 3.17
CA ARG A 37 2.76 -18.39 2.10
C ARG A 37 1.71 -17.38 2.58
N ARG A 38 0.78 -17.80 3.44
CA ARG A 38 -0.22 -16.89 4.04
C ARG A 38 0.43 -15.86 4.97
N LEU A 39 1.41 -16.27 5.77
CA LEU A 39 2.15 -15.35 6.64
C LEU A 39 2.95 -14.33 5.82
N TYR A 40 3.59 -14.76 4.73
CA TYR A 40 4.28 -13.86 3.81
C TYR A 40 3.32 -12.85 3.17
N ASP A 41 2.20 -13.33 2.61
CA ASP A 41 1.22 -12.45 1.95
C ASP A 41 0.58 -11.46 2.95
N ALA A 42 0.35 -11.88 4.21
CA ALA A 42 -0.11 -10.99 5.29
C ALA A 42 0.92 -9.94 5.68
N GLY A 43 2.19 -10.35 5.83
CA GLY A 43 3.29 -9.42 6.10
C GLY A 43 3.46 -8.40 4.98
N ALA A 44 3.38 -8.84 3.72
CA ALA A 44 3.48 -7.97 2.56
C ALA A 44 2.35 -6.93 2.51
N LEU A 45 1.11 -7.32 2.79
CA LEU A 45 -0.02 -6.39 2.83
C LEU A 45 0.10 -5.39 3.99
N ALA A 46 0.54 -5.86 5.17
CA ALA A 46 0.76 -4.99 6.32
C ALA A 46 1.85 -3.94 6.01
N LEU A 47 2.96 -4.37 5.40
CA LEU A 47 4.03 -3.46 4.97
C LEU A 47 3.58 -2.48 3.89
N ALA A 48 2.81 -2.94 2.89
CA ALA A 48 2.30 -2.07 1.84
C ALA A 48 1.36 -0.99 2.40
N THR A 49 0.47 -1.40 3.31
CA THR A 49 -0.45 -0.48 3.99
C THR A 49 0.32 0.51 4.86
N GLY A 50 1.28 0.03 5.65
CA GLY A 50 2.14 0.88 6.47
C GLY A 50 2.93 1.90 5.64
N ALA A 51 3.49 1.48 4.50
CA ALA A 51 4.21 2.36 3.59
C ALA A 51 3.29 3.43 2.97
N GLY A 52 2.08 3.06 2.56
CA GLY A 52 1.08 4.01 2.05
C GLY A 52 0.66 5.04 3.11
N VAL A 53 0.44 4.60 4.35
CA VAL A 53 0.17 5.52 5.47
C VAL A 53 1.36 6.45 5.67
N TRP A 54 2.56 5.90 5.89
CA TRP A 54 3.79 6.67 6.13
C TRP A 54 4.05 7.71 5.04
N SER A 55 3.89 7.31 3.77
CA SER A 55 4.03 8.20 2.62
C SER A 55 3.04 9.36 2.65
N THR A 56 1.82 9.16 3.17
CA THR A 56 0.82 10.24 3.30
C THR A 56 1.35 11.32 4.25
N TRP A 57 1.85 10.91 5.43
CA TRP A 57 2.39 11.83 6.43
C TRP A 57 3.60 12.61 5.88
N LEU A 58 4.55 11.90 5.25
CA LEU A 58 5.70 12.53 4.61
C LEU A 58 5.27 13.54 3.53
N SER A 59 4.29 13.19 2.72
CA SER A 59 3.83 14.04 1.62
C SER A 59 3.18 15.32 2.10
N LEU A 60 2.44 15.27 3.21
CA LEU A 60 1.84 16.45 3.83
C LEU A 60 2.91 17.38 4.43
N ASP A 61 3.99 16.82 4.96
CA ASP A 61 5.11 17.58 5.54
C ASP A 61 5.96 18.30 4.48
N ILE A 62 6.19 17.65 3.32
CA ILE A 62 6.97 18.23 2.22
C ILE A 62 6.13 19.06 1.23
N ALA A 63 4.81 19.11 1.39
CA ALA A 63 3.94 19.77 0.43
C ALA A 63 4.09 21.29 0.46
N ASP A 64 4.39 21.88 -0.70
CA ASP A 64 4.40 23.33 -0.85
C ASP A 64 2.98 23.91 -0.79
N THR A 65 2.70 24.73 0.21
CA THR A 65 1.39 25.36 0.40
C THR A 65 1.10 26.52 -0.56
N SER A 66 2.08 26.94 -1.37
CA SER A 66 1.94 28.05 -2.33
C SER A 66 0.92 27.76 -3.44
N TYR A 67 0.73 26.49 -3.82
CA TYR A 67 -0.11 26.08 -4.95
C TYR A 67 -1.58 25.80 -4.61
N GLY A 68 -2.05 26.31 -3.46
CA GLY A 68 -3.45 26.22 -3.02
C GLY A 68 -3.76 25.02 -2.12
N LYS A 69 -4.90 25.10 -1.42
CA LYS A 69 -5.26 24.16 -0.33
C LYS A 69 -5.42 22.69 -0.73
N LEU A 70 -5.63 22.42 -2.03
CA LEU A 70 -5.83 21.06 -2.53
C LEU A 70 -4.50 20.34 -2.83
N TRP A 71 -3.41 21.08 -3.07
CA TRP A 71 -2.13 20.51 -3.53
C TRP A 71 -1.52 19.47 -2.58
N PRO A 72 -1.47 19.70 -1.24
CA PRO A 72 -0.96 18.70 -0.31
C PRO A 72 -1.72 17.37 -0.37
N GLN A 73 -3.03 17.40 -0.64
CA GLN A 73 -3.85 16.18 -0.77
C GLN A 73 -3.56 15.41 -2.06
N ILE A 74 -3.33 16.12 -3.17
CA ILE A 74 -2.95 15.49 -4.46
C ILE A 74 -1.58 14.84 -4.34
N LEU A 75 -0.61 15.55 -3.73
CA LEU A 75 0.72 15.02 -3.50
C LEU A 75 0.68 13.79 -2.58
N ALA A 76 -0.05 13.88 -1.47
CA ALA A 76 -0.24 12.77 -0.54
C ALA A 76 -0.87 11.55 -1.19
N SER A 77 -1.95 11.71 -1.95
CA SER A 77 -2.57 10.57 -2.64
C SER A 77 -1.64 9.93 -3.68
N THR A 78 -0.91 10.73 -4.46
CA THR A 78 -0.02 10.24 -5.51
C THR A 78 1.16 9.46 -4.94
N LEU A 79 1.84 10.03 -3.94
CA LEU A 79 3.00 9.38 -3.31
C LEU A 79 2.58 8.15 -2.51
N SER A 80 1.47 8.21 -1.77
CA SER A 80 0.95 7.04 -1.05
C SER A 80 0.57 5.91 -1.97
N TYR A 81 0.02 6.23 -3.15
CA TYR A 81 -0.27 5.24 -4.18
C TYR A 81 1.01 4.62 -4.75
N ALA A 82 2.00 5.45 -5.08
CA ALA A 82 3.30 4.97 -5.57
C ALA A 82 4.01 4.09 -4.54
N ALA A 83 3.99 4.47 -3.26
CA ALA A 83 4.57 3.71 -2.16
C ALA A 83 3.87 2.35 -1.98
N PHE A 84 2.54 2.34 -1.94
CA PHE A 84 1.76 1.10 -1.83
C PHE A 84 2.04 0.15 -2.99
N LEU A 85 1.96 0.65 -4.24
CA LEU A 85 2.25 -0.14 -5.43
C LEU A 85 3.70 -0.63 -5.47
N GLY A 86 4.66 0.21 -5.08
CA GLY A 86 6.07 -0.15 -5.01
C GLY A 86 6.29 -1.35 -4.09
N VAL A 87 5.71 -1.32 -2.88
CA VAL A 87 5.82 -2.44 -1.93
C VAL A 87 5.11 -3.69 -2.45
N VAL A 88 3.90 -3.56 -3.00
CA VAL A 88 3.19 -4.71 -3.59
C VAL A 88 3.97 -5.32 -4.76
N LEU A 89 4.56 -4.49 -5.64
CA LEU A 89 5.39 -4.95 -6.74
C LEU A 89 6.61 -5.72 -6.23
N VAL A 90 7.35 -5.15 -5.26
CA VAL A 90 8.49 -5.81 -4.61
C VAL A 90 8.05 -7.13 -3.96
N ALA A 91 6.92 -7.15 -3.27
CA ALA A 91 6.38 -8.36 -2.65
C ALA A 91 6.05 -9.44 -3.69
N ILE A 92 5.51 -9.07 -4.86
CA ILE A 92 5.26 -10.01 -5.98
C ILE A 92 6.59 -10.57 -6.51
N LEU A 93 7.60 -9.72 -6.71
CA LEU A 93 8.92 -10.13 -7.23
C LEU A 93 9.63 -11.06 -6.25
N LEU A 94 9.66 -10.70 -4.97
CA LEU A 94 10.21 -11.52 -3.90
C LEU A 94 9.47 -12.85 -3.77
N ARG A 95 8.13 -12.84 -3.84
CA ARG A 95 7.31 -14.07 -3.84
C ARG A 95 7.70 -15.00 -4.98
N ARG A 96 7.89 -14.45 -6.20
CA ARG A 96 8.34 -15.22 -7.37
C ARG A 96 9.73 -15.82 -7.14
N GLN A 97 10.67 -15.07 -6.58
CA GLN A 97 12.02 -15.56 -6.27
C GLN A 97 12.00 -16.65 -5.18
N LEU A 98 11.23 -16.46 -4.11
CA LEU A 98 11.13 -17.40 -3.00
C LEU A 98 10.44 -18.72 -3.40
N LEU A 99 9.44 -18.67 -4.29
CA LEU A 99 8.83 -19.86 -4.87
C LEU A 99 9.81 -20.62 -5.78
N ARG A 100 10.58 -19.91 -6.62
CA ARG A 100 11.65 -20.54 -7.45
C ARG A 100 12.72 -21.21 -6.60
N ARG A 101 13.01 -20.66 -5.41
CA ARG A 101 13.96 -21.21 -4.44
C ARG A 101 13.38 -22.35 -3.58
N GLY A 102 12.10 -22.70 -3.73
CA GLY A 102 11.43 -23.72 -2.91
C GLY A 102 11.21 -23.33 -1.45
N ALA A 103 11.55 -22.10 -1.05
CA ALA A 103 11.48 -21.63 0.34
C ALA A 103 10.03 -21.52 0.87
N LEU A 104 9.07 -21.28 -0.04
CA LEU A 104 7.64 -21.19 0.27
C LEU A 104 6.87 -22.49 -0.04
N ALA A 105 7.56 -23.54 -0.51
CA ALA A 105 6.97 -24.85 -0.84
C ALA A 105 7.01 -25.86 0.32
N ARG A 106 7.63 -25.50 1.45
CA ARG A 106 7.63 -26.25 2.70
C ARG A 106 6.45 -25.87 3.60
#